data_AF-A0A6J6UY62-F1
#
_entry.id   AF-A0A6J6UY62-F1
#
_cell.length_a   1.000
_cell.length_b   1.000
_cell.length_c   1.000
_cell.angle_alpha   90.00
_cell.angle_beta   90.00
_cell.angle_gamma   90.00
#
_symmetry.space_group_name_H-M   'P 1'
#
loop_
_entity.id
_entity.type
_entity.pdbx_description
1 polymer ?
#
loop_
_entity_poly.entity_id
_entity_poly.type
_entity_poly.pdbx_seq_one_letter_code
_entity_poly.pdbx_strand_id
1 'polypeptide(L)'
;MATKRKQLKHSVNKLELPPLVAERISCALSKWAGEMGRCHWCNEQITGKRRRTWCSDKCGRAWQREHIWRFARSAAKRRAKYHCIRAGCTAPRRDCEVNHLEAREGKGYGPGCHHHLLPDANGQGGLEVLCRAHHAEVTAAQASARAAARRAAKELATETTL
;
A
#
# COMPACT_ATOMS: atom_id res chain seq x y z
N MET A 1 20.31 -16.43 -38.21
CA MET A 1 19.15 -15.55 -38.53
C MET A 1 18.28 -15.40 -37.31
N ALA A 2 18.24 -14.21 -36.69
CA ALA A 2 17.46 -13.96 -35.48
C ALA A 2 16.01 -13.58 -35.83
N THR A 3 15.05 -14.43 -35.48
CA THR A 3 13.62 -14.20 -35.68
C THR A 3 13.12 -13.15 -34.68
N LYS A 4 12.75 -11.97 -35.19
CA LYS A 4 12.09 -10.92 -34.39
C LYS A 4 10.71 -11.41 -33.95
N ARG A 5 10.55 -11.72 -32.66
CA ARG A 5 9.23 -11.95 -32.05
C ARG A 5 8.38 -10.67 -32.16
N LYS A 6 7.26 -10.77 -32.88
CA LYS A 6 6.26 -9.71 -33.06
C LYS A 6 5.56 -9.47 -31.72
N GLN A 7 5.78 -8.30 -31.10
CA GLN A 7 5.01 -7.91 -29.91
C GLN A 7 3.54 -7.69 -30.31
N LEU A 8 2.67 -8.57 -29.82
CA LEU A 8 1.22 -8.37 -29.87
C LEU A 8 0.86 -7.23 -28.92
N LYS A 9 0.39 -6.12 -29.49
CA LYS A 9 -0.19 -5.00 -28.74
C LYS A 9 -1.46 -5.52 -28.07
N HIS A 10 -1.44 -5.64 -26.75
CA HIS A 10 -2.64 -5.92 -25.97
C HIS A 10 -3.66 -4.79 -26.23
N SER A 11 -4.83 -5.15 -26.75
CA SER A 11 -5.96 -4.24 -26.88
C SER A 11 -6.47 -3.90 -25.48
N VAL A 12 -6.06 -2.75 -24.96
CA VAL A 12 -6.59 -2.24 -23.69
C VAL A 12 -8.04 -1.84 -23.95
N ASN A 13 -8.97 -2.63 -23.40
CA ASN A 13 -10.40 -2.32 -23.44
C ASN A 13 -10.61 -0.97 -22.71
N LYS A 14 -11.15 0.02 -23.41
CA LYS A 14 -10.98 1.45 -23.10
C LYS A 14 -11.90 2.00 -21.99
N LEU A 15 -12.61 1.13 -21.28
CA LEU A 15 -13.68 1.51 -20.35
C LEU A 15 -13.41 1.16 -18.88
N GLU A 16 -12.40 0.34 -18.58
CA GLU A 16 -11.97 0.10 -17.20
C GLU A 16 -10.70 0.91 -16.92
N LEU A 17 -10.79 1.83 -15.96
CA LEU A 17 -9.62 2.56 -15.50
C LEU A 17 -8.58 1.55 -14.99
N PRO A 18 -7.29 1.69 -15.33
CA PRO A 18 -6.24 0.85 -14.75
C PRO A 18 -6.38 0.80 -13.22
N PRO A 19 -6.18 -0.35 -12.55
CA PRO A 19 -6.47 -0.49 -11.12
C PRO A 19 -5.84 0.59 -10.23
N LEU A 20 -4.61 1.01 -10.54
CA LEU A 20 -3.92 2.10 -9.85
C LEU A 20 -4.55 3.48 -10.05
N VAL A 21 -5.30 3.68 -11.14
CA VAL A 21 -6.07 4.90 -11.38
C VAL A 21 -7.35 4.87 -10.56
N ALA A 22 -8.07 3.74 -10.57
CA ALA A 22 -9.28 3.56 -9.77
C ALA A 22 -9.00 3.71 -8.27
N GLU A 23 -7.93 3.09 -7.77
CA GLU A 23 -7.50 3.20 -6.37
C GLU A 23 -7.18 4.64 -5.95
N ARG A 24 -6.71 5.50 -6.87
CA ARG A 24 -6.48 6.93 -6.56
C ARG A 24 -7.77 7.74 -6.41
N ILE A 25 -8.88 7.27 -6.97
CA ILE A 25 -10.20 7.91 -6.82
C ILE A 25 -10.79 7.55 -5.47
N SER A 26 -10.67 6.27 -5.06
CA SER A 26 -11.19 5.79 -3.78
C SER A 26 -10.26 6.02 -2.58
N CYS A 27 -9.02 6.44 -2.82
CA CYS A 27 -8.04 6.68 -1.77
C CYS A 27 -8.47 7.79 -0.81
N ALA A 28 -8.57 7.49 0.49
CA ALA A 28 -8.95 8.44 1.53
C ALA A 28 -8.02 9.66 1.68
N LEU A 29 -6.75 9.55 1.27
CA LEU A 29 -5.77 10.65 1.31
C LEU A 29 -5.77 11.51 0.03
N SER A 30 -6.33 10.99 -1.06
CA SER A 30 -6.48 11.71 -2.31
C SER A 30 -7.73 12.57 -2.26
N LYS A 31 -7.65 13.79 -2.78
CA LYS A 31 -8.82 14.66 -2.99
C LYS A 31 -9.42 14.52 -4.39
N TRP A 32 -8.80 13.72 -5.25
CA TRP A 32 -9.17 13.63 -6.66
C TRP A 32 -10.36 12.70 -6.88
N ALA A 33 -11.41 13.22 -7.51
CA ALA A 33 -12.65 12.50 -7.77
C ALA A 33 -12.71 11.86 -9.17
N GLY A 34 -11.59 11.77 -9.89
CA GLY A 34 -11.55 11.17 -11.24
C GLY A 34 -11.65 12.17 -12.41
N GLU A 35 -11.85 13.46 -12.12
CA GLU A 35 -11.98 14.50 -13.14
C GLU A 35 -10.69 14.69 -13.96
N MET A 36 -10.81 14.68 -15.29
CA MET A 36 -9.68 14.89 -16.20
C MET A 36 -9.05 16.27 -16.03
N GLY A 37 -7.73 16.35 -16.20
CA GLY A 37 -7.00 17.63 -16.12
C GLY A 37 -6.84 18.17 -14.69
N ARG A 38 -7.30 17.45 -13.66
CA ARG A 38 -7.07 17.79 -12.26
C ARG A 38 -5.98 16.92 -11.65
N CYS A 39 -5.34 17.42 -10.60
CA CYS A 39 -4.26 16.74 -9.90
C CYS A 39 -4.81 15.54 -9.13
N HIS A 40 -4.24 14.36 -9.35
CA HIS A 40 -4.66 13.10 -8.72
C HIS A 40 -4.35 13.01 -7.20
N TRP A 41 -3.93 14.13 -6.58
CA TRP A 41 -3.64 14.23 -5.15
C TRP A 41 -4.44 15.35 -4.50
N CYS A 42 -4.23 16.61 -4.95
CA CYS A 42 -4.90 17.78 -4.35
C CYS A 42 -6.18 18.21 -5.08
N ASN A 43 -6.50 17.61 -6.23
CA ASN A 43 -7.62 17.98 -7.10
C ASN A 43 -7.57 19.40 -7.71
N GLU A 44 -6.45 20.12 -7.61
CA GLU A 44 -6.28 21.39 -8.31
C GLU A 44 -6.17 21.19 -9.82
N GLN A 45 -6.59 22.17 -10.61
CA GLN A 45 -6.44 22.15 -12.06
C GLN A 45 -4.96 22.13 -12.46
N ILE A 46 -4.60 21.26 -13.40
CA ILE A 46 -3.24 21.18 -13.93
C ILE A 46 -3.09 22.22 -15.04
N THR A 47 -2.34 23.28 -14.78
CA THR A 47 -2.05 24.36 -15.75
C THR A 47 -0.76 24.12 -16.54
N GLY A 48 0.13 23.22 -16.07
CA GLY A 48 1.41 22.95 -16.70
C GLY A 48 1.28 22.14 -18.00
N LYS A 49 1.82 22.68 -19.11
CA LYS A 49 1.70 22.07 -20.46
C LYS A 49 2.10 20.59 -20.57
N ARG A 50 3.09 20.13 -19.79
CA ARG A 50 3.57 18.72 -19.79
C ARG A 50 3.06 17.87 -18.62
N ARG A 51 2.35 18.45 -17.66
CA ARG A 51 1.86 17.73 -16.48
C ARG A 51 0.50 17.11 -16.82
N ARG A 52 0.25 15.89 -16.34
CA ARG A 52 -0.98 15.13 -16.60
C ARG A 52 -1.60 14.50 -15.36
N THR A 53 -0.77 14.07 -14.41
CA THR A 53 -1.22 13.38 -13.19
C THR A 53 -1.11 14.27 -11.94
N TRP A 54 -0.05 15.08 -11.84
CA TRP A 54 0.23 15.89 -10.65
C TRP A 54 0.44 17.36 -11.05
N CYS A 55 -0.22 18.30 -10.36
CA CYS A 55 -0.01 19.73 -10.59
C CYS A 55 1.42 20.18 -10.22
N SER A 56 2.07 19.47 -9.30
CA SER A 56 3.41 19.77 -8.81
C SER A 56 4.19 18.52 -8.40
N ASP A 57 5.52 18.62 -8.32
CA ASP A 57 6.37 17.52 -7.83
C ASP A 57 6.16 17.27 -6.34
N LYS A 58 5.65 18.29 -5.61
CA LYS A 58 5.19 18.15 -4.22
C LYS A 58 4.03 17.16 -4.14
N CYS A 59 3.02 17.29 -5.00
CA CYS A 59 1.90 16.35 -5.05
C CYS A 59 2.33 14.94 -5.46
N GLY A 60 3.19 14.82 -6.47
CA GLY A 60 3.74 13.52 -6.87
C GLY A 60 4.50 12.85 -5.73
N ARG A 61 5.36 13.58 -5.01
CA ARG A 61 6.09 13.06 -3.84
C ARG A 61 5.18 12.74 -2.66
N ALA A 62 4.12 13.51 -2.45
CA ALA A 62 3.13 13.22 -1.40
C ALA A 62 2.45 11.87 -1.67
N TRP A 63 1.97 11.65 -2.89
CA TRP A 63 1.39 10.37 -3.28
C TRP A 63 2.38 9.20 -3.12
N GLN A 64 3.62 9.36 -3.60
CA GLN A 64 4.66 8.33 -3.50
C GLN A 64 4.95 7.93 -2.06
N ARG A 65 4.99 8.88 -1.12
CA ARG A 65 5.23 8.61 0.32
C ARG A 65 4.14 7.79 0.98
N GLU A 66 2.95 7.75 0.41
CA GLU A 66 1.83 6.98 0.95
C GLU A 66 1.56 5.71 0.16
N HIS A 67 1.97 5.63 -1.12
CA HIS A 67 1.53 4.54 -2.01
C HIS A 67 2.65 3.68 -2.57
N ILE A 68 3.91 4.11 -2.50
CA ILE A 68 5.03 3.30 -3.01
C ILE A 68 5.88 2.82 -1.83
N TRP A 69 6.02 1.51 -1.68
CA TRP A 69 6.71 0.88 -0.55
C TRP A 69 8.05 1.53 -0.19
N ARG A 70 8.94 1.75 -1.17
CA ARG A 70 10.26 2.35 -0.92
C ARG A 70 10.17 3.69 -0.16
N PHE A 71 9.22 4.53 -0.55
CA PHE A 71 9.05 5.87 0.04
C PHE A 71 8.21 5.83 1.32
N ALA A 72 7.16 5.02 1.35
CA ALA A 72 6.32 4.81 2.53
C ALA A 72 7.12 4.19 3.69
N ARG A 73 7.91 3.15 3.42
CA ARG A 73 8.84 2.55 4.39
C ARG A 73 9.80 3.58 4.98
N SER A 74 10.39 4.43 4.12
CA SER A 74 11.29 5.50 4.57
C SER A 74 10.56 6.53 5.44
N ALA A 75 9.34 6.90 5.07
CA ALA A 75 8.55 7.88 5.79
C ALA A 75 8.05 7.32 7.14
N ALA A 76 7.65 6.06 7.21
CA ALA A 76 7.27 5.37 8.44
C ALA A 76 8.44 5.33 9.44
N LYS A 77 9.64 4.93 8.97
CA LYS A 77 10.86 4.96 9.80
C LYS A 77 11.16 6.34 10.34
N ARG A 78 11.06 7.38 9.52
CA ARG A 78 11.28 8.77 9.95
C ARG A 78 10.23 9.23 10.96
N ARG A 79 8.95 8.89 10.76
CA ARG A 79 7.87 9.20 11.70
C ARG A 79 8.13 8.59 13.09
N ALA A 80 8.59 7.34 13.13
CA ALA A 80 8.95 6.66 14.38
C ALA A 80 10.34 7.06 14.93
N LYS A 81 11.01 8.06 14.33
CA LYS A 81 12.39 8.44 14.68
C LYS A 81 13.37 7.25 14.70
N TYR A 82 13.12 6.27 13.81
CA TYR A 82 13.85 5.02 13.67
C TYR A 82 13.84 4.12 14.92
N HIS A 83 12.88 4.32 15.82
CA HIS A 83 12.73 3.53 17.04
C HIS A 83 11.54 2.57 16.92
N CYS A 84 11.62 1.48 17.69
CA CYS A 84 10.50 0.58 17.84
C CYS A 84 9.34 1.32 18.52
N ILE A 85 8.12 1.11 18.04
CA ILE A 85 6.92 1.74 18.61
C ILE A 85 6.48 1.14 19.95
N ARG A 86 7.03 -0.02 20.35
CA ARG A 86 6.69 -0.67 21.62
C ARG A 86 7.28 0.13 22.78
N ALA A 87 6.42 0.46 23.75
CA ALA A 87 6.80 1.23 24.91
C ALA A 87 7.97 0.56 25.66
N GLY A 88 8.95 1.36 26.08
CA GLY A 88 10.12 0.88 26.81
C GLY A 88 11.15 0.11 25.96
N CYS A 89 10.93 -0.09 24.66
CA CYS A 89 11.89 -0.78 23.81
C CYS A 89 13.15 0.07 23.56
N THR A 90 14.32 -0.48 23.88
CA THR A 90 15.63 0.16 23.72
C THR A 90 16.46 -0.44 22.57
N ALA A 91 15.84 -1.27 21.72
CA ALA A 91 16.51 -1.92 20.61
C ALA A 91 17.19 -0.89 19.67
N PRO A 92 18.36 -1.22 19.09
CA PRO A 92 19.09 -0.27 18.28
C PRO A 92 18.32 0.05 16.99
N ARG A 93 18.41 1.32 16.56
CA ARG A 93 17.69 1.84 15.38
C ARG A 93 17.89 1.03 14.09
N ARG A 94 19.07 0.44 13.92
CA ARG A 94 19.42 -0.39 12.75
C ARG A 94 18.62 -1.69 12.67
N ASP A 95 18.18 -2.21 13.81
CA ASP A 95 17.39 -3.45 13.90
C ASP A 95 15.89 -3.20 13.76
N CYS A 96 15.47 -1.93 13.57
CA CYS A 96 14.08 -1.58 13.37
C CYS A 96 13.68 -1.72 11.88
N GLU A 97 12.60 -2.45 11.65
CA GLU A 97 11.96 -2.68 10.37
C GLU A 97 10.53 -2.16 10.35
N VAL A 98 9.93 -2.13 9.15
CA VAL A 98 8.57 -1.62 8.97
C VAL A 98 7.67 -2.81 8.77
N ASN A 99 6.62 -2.88 9.58
CA ASN A 99 5.55 -3.85 9.46
C ASN A 99 4.28 -3.16 8.95
N HIS A 100 3.47 -3.91 8.20
CA HIS A 100 2.10 -3.51 7.88
C HIS A 100 1.17 -3.92 9.03
N LEU A 101 0.32 -3.01 9.50
CA LEU A 101 -0.68 -3.34 10.53
C LEU A 101 -1.65 -4.41 10.00
N GLU A 102 -2.21 -4.19 8.81
CA GLU A 102 -2.93 -5.21 8.06
C GLU A 102 -1.93 -6.09 7.29
N ALA A 103 -1.89 -7.38 7.60
CA ALA A 103 -1.00 -8.31 6.92
C ALA A 103 -1.30 -8.35 5.41
N ARG A 104 -0.25 -8.35 4.58
CA ARG A 104 -0.42 -8.34 3.11
C ARG A 104 -0.84 -9.68 2.53
N GLU A 105 -0.66 -10.80 3.25
CA GLU A 105 -1.08 -12.15 2.83
C GLU A 105 -0.69 -12.55 1.39
N GLY A 106 0.48 -12.10 0.92
CA GLY A 106 0.95 -12.42 -0.43
C GLY A 106 0.41 -11.50 -1.54
N LYS A 107 -0.38 -10.47 -1.22
CA LYS A 107 -0.91 -9.47 -2.18
C LYS A 107 0.17 -8.57 -2.83
N GLY A 108 1.46 -8.87 -2.63
CA GLY A 108 2.60 -8.15 -3.21
C GLY A 108 2.86 -6.75 -2.66
N TYR A 109 3.92 -6.11 -3.18
CA TYR A 109 4.43 -4.78 -2.81
C TYR A 109 4.30 -3.75 -3.96
N GLY A 110 3.34 -3.97 -4.87
CA GLY A 110 2.99 -2.99 -5.89
C GLY A 110 2.44 -1.72 -5.25
N PRO A 111 2.40 -0.58 -5.97
CA PRO A 111 1.84 0.63 -5.41
C PRO A 111 0.39 0.45 -4.94
N GLY A 112 0.00 1.09 -3.83
CA GLY A 112 -1.39 1.09 -3.37
C GLY A 112 -1.62 1.64 -1.96
N CYS A 113 -2.89 1.76 -1.56
CA CYS A 113 -3.33 2.39 -0.31
C CYS A 113 -2.93 1.60 0.94
N HIS A 114 -2.69 0.30 0.80
CA HIS A 114 -2.12 -0.55 1.84
C HIS A 114 -0.72 -0.10 2.32
N HIS A 115 -0.08 0.86 1.66
CA HIS A 115 1.18 1.47 2.10
C HIS A 115 0.99 2.77 2.89
N HIS A 116 -0.24 3.22 3.13
CA HIS A 116 -0.49 4.45 3.89
C HIS A 116 0.19 4.40 5.24
N LEU A 117 0.75 5.53 5.64
CA LEU A 117 1.50 5.64 6.87
C LEU A 117 0.64 5.35 8.10
N LEU A 118 -0.59 5.84 8.09
CA LEU A 118 -1.60 5.61 9.12
C LEU A 118 -2.77 4.84 8.50
N PRO A 119 -3.50 4.06 9.29
CA PRO A 119 -4.73 3.45 8.82
C PRO A 119 -5.77 4.53 8.48
N ASP A 120 -6.56 4.30 7.44
CA ASP A 120 -7.71 5.13 7.11
C ASP A 120 -8.94 4.77 7.98
N ALA A 121 -10.08 5.42 7.71
CA ALA A 121 -11.33 5.19 8.45
C ALA A 121 -11.85 3.75 8.34
N ASN A 122 -11.45 3.01 7.29
CA ASN A 122 -11.81 1.61 7.08
C ASN A 122 -10.73 0.66 7.63
N GLY A 123 -9.69 1.19 8.28
CA GLY A 123 -8.56 0.44 8.79
C GLY A 123 -7.54 0.04 7.72
N GLN A 124 -7.67 0.53 6.47
CA GLN A 124 -6.75 0.17 5.39
C GLN A 124 -5.41 0.88 5.55
N GLY A 125 -4.33 0.13 5.30
CA GLY A 125 -2.97 0.64 5.39
C GLY A 125 -2.45 0.62 6.81
N GLY A 126 -1.67 1.64 7.18
CA GLY A 126 -0.98 1.69 8.46
C GLY A 126 0.34 0.92 8.44
N LEU A 127 1.42 1.67 8.64
CA LEU A 127 2.76 1.11 8.78
C LEU A 127 3.25 1.36 10.20
N GLU A 128 3.78 0.35 10.86
CA GLU A 128 4.43 0.48 12.17
C GLU A 128 5.91 0.14 12.08
N VAL A 129 6.69 0.60 13.07
CA VAL A 129 8.13 0.36 13.12
C VAL A 129 8.43 -0.51 14.33
N LEU A 130 8.97 -1.69 14.09
CA LEU A 130 9.24 -2.68 15.13
C LEU A 130 10.71 -3.10 15.06
N CYS A 131 11.32 -3.39 16.21
CA CYS A 131 12.58 -4.11 16.19
C CYS A 131 12.35 -5.56 15.76
N ARG A 132 13.41 -6.25 15.33
CA ARG A 132 13.34 -7.66 14.91
C ARG A 132 12.59 -8.58 15.90
N ALA A 133 12.82 -8.40 17.21
CA ALA A 133 12.17 -9.22 18.23
C ALA A 133 10.64 -9.01 18.27
N HIS A 134 10.19 -7.77 18.45
CA HIS A 134 8.76 -7.45 18.45
C HIS A 134 8.10 -7.69 17.08
N HIS A 135 8.84 -7.56 15.99
CA HIS A 135 8.32 -7.90 14.65
C HIS A 135 8.08 -9.41 14.50
N ALA A 136 8.97 -10.24 15.05
CA ALA A 136 8.78 -11.69 15.07
C ALA A 136 7.52 -12.08 15.87
N GLU A 137 7.29 -11.46 17.02
CA GLU A 137 6.07 -11.66 17.83
C GLU A 137 4.80 -11.33 17.04
N VAL A 138 4.77 -10.16 16.38
CA VAL A 138 3.62 -9.74 15.56
C VAL A 138 3.42 -10.68 14.37
N THR A 139 4.50 -11.07 13.71
CA THR A 139 4.44 -12.01 12.57
C THR A 139 3.89 -13.38 13.01
N ALA A 140 4.31 -13.88 14.17
CA ALA A 140 3.81 -15.13 14.74
C ALA A 140 2.33 -15.05 15.11
N ALA A 141 1.89 -13.93 15.70
CA ALA A 141 0.48 -13.68 16.00
C ALA A 141 -0.37 -13.63 14.72
N GLN A 142 0.08 -12.90 13.70
CA GLN A 142 -0.59 -12.84 12.40
C GLN A 142 -0.63 -14.21 11.72
N ALA A 143 0.43 -15.01 11.79
CA ALA A 143 0.45 -16.37 11.24
C ALA A 143 -0.56 -17.29 11.94
N SER A 144 -0.64 -17.19 13.27
CA SER A 144 -1.61 -17.95 14.08
C SER A 144 -3.05 -17.56 13.74
N ALA A 145 -3.33 -16.26 13.61
CA ALA A 145 -4.65 -15.75 13.20
C ALA A 145 -5.06 -16.28 11.82
N ARG A 146 -4.15 -16.28 10.83
CA ARG A 146 -4.40 -16.85 9.50
C ARG A 146 -4.69 -18.35 9.57
N ALA A 147 -3.95 -19.09 10.39
CA ALA A 147 -4.18 -20.53 10.56
C ALA A 147 -5.55 -20.81 11.18
N ALA A 148 -5.95 -20.04 12.19
CA ALA A 148 -7.28 -20.14 12.80
C ALA A 148 -8.40 -19.82 11.79
N ALA A 149 -8.29 -18.73 11.04
CA ALA A 149 -9.25 -18.35 10.01
C ALA A 149 -9.43 -19.43 8.94
N ARG A 150 -8.33 -20.08 8.51
CA ARG A 150 -8.39 -21.20 7.55
C ARG A 150 -9.11 -22.42 8.12
N ARG A 151 -8.93 -22.73 9.42
CA ARG A 151 -9.63 -23.84 10.08
C ARG A 151 -11.13 -23.56 10.16
N ALA A 152 -11.51 -22.38 10.64
CA ALA A 152 -12.92 -21.97 10.72
C ALA A 152 -13.61 -21.97 9.33
N ALA A 153 -12.93 -21.48 8.29
CA ALA A 153 -13.46 -21.50 6.92
C ALA A 153 -13.67 -22.93 6.40
N LYS A 154 -12.79 -23.88 6.79
CA LYS A 154 -12.93 -25.29 6.42
C LYS A 154 -14.11 -25.94 7.15
N GLU A 155 -14.29 -25.66 8.44
CA GLU A 155 -15.40 -26.18 9.25
C GLU A 155 -16.75 -25.67 8.72
N LEU A 156 -16.87 -24.39 8.42
CA LEU A 156 -18.08 -23.81 7.82
C LEU A 156 -18.39 -24.42 6.45
N ALA A 157 -17.37 -24.63 5.62
CA ALA A 157 -17.55 -25.27 4.33
C ALA A 157 -18.12 -26.70 4.48
N THR A 158 -17.62 -27.48 5.45
CA THR A 158 -18.15 -28.82 5.73
C THR A 158 -19.58 -28.83 6.28
N GLU A 159 -19.97 -27.85 7.09
CA GLU A 159 -21.35 -27.72 7.60
C GLU A 159 -22.34 -27.32 6.51
N THR A 160 -21.91 -26.49 5.54
CA THR A 160 -22.80 -26.03 4.45
C THR A 160 -22.99 -27.09 3.36
N THR A 161 -22.22 -28.19 3.38
CA THR A 161 -22.37 -29.29 2.41
C THR A 161 -23.22 -30.46 2.91
N LEU A 162 -23.78 -30.37 4.13
CA LEU A 162 -24.72 -31.32 4.74
C LEU A 162 -26.15 -30.75 4.68
#